data_AF-A0A6A0HE05-F1
#
_entry.id   AF-A0A6A0HE05-F1
#
_cell.length_a   1.000
_cell.length_b   1.000
_cell.length_c   1.000
_cell.angle_alpha   90.00
_cell.angle_beta   90.00
_cell.angle_gamma   90.00
#
_symmetry.space_group_name_H-M   'P 1'
#
loop_
_entity.id
_entity.type
_entity.pdbx_description
1 polymer ?
#
loop_
_entity_poly.entity_id
_entity_poly.type
_entity_poly.pdbx_seq_one_letter_code
_entity_poly.pdbx_strand_id
1 'polypeptide(L)'
;MALPLYTVVVGGPSDDVGRCRVVTLAAGADDPRDVEFSTPTSEQPLTRSDAPAWANYVKGVVANFHGNVVGFNAVVASSVPLGGGLSSSAALEVATYSFLEALTQSPAQR
;
A
#
# COMPACT_ATOMS: atom_id res chain seq x y z
N MET A 1 20.08 8.27 11.69
CA MET A 1 20.76 7.50 10.63
C MET A 1 19.77 6.46 10.11
N ALA A 2 19.60 6.32 8.81
CA ALA A 2 18.72 5.30 8.23
C ALA A 2 19.46 3.96 8.13
N LEU A 3 18.80 2.86 8.48
CA LEU A 3 19.34 1.51 8.28
C LEU A 3 19.27 1.14 6.79
N PRO A 4 20.15 0.27 6.28
CA PRO A 4 20.13 -0.20 4.89
C PRO A 4 19.05 -1.27 4.65
N LEU A 5 17.83 -0.99 5.12
CA LEU A 5 16.65 -1.83 4.98
C LEU A 5 15.57 -0.99 4.29
N TYR A 6 14.83 -1.63 3.39
CA TYR A 6 13.97 -0.91 2.45
C TYR A 6 12.64 -1.62 2.27
N THR A 7 11.61 -0.84 2.04
CA THR A 7 10.34 -1.29 1.47
C THR A 7 10.16 -0.61 0.13
N VAL A 8 9.93 -1.40 -0.91
CA VAL A 8 9.74 -0.93 -2.29
C VAL A 8 8.37 -1.37 -2.76
N VAL A 9 7.65 -0.45 -3.38
CA VAL A 9 6.38 -0.71 -4.06
C VAL A 9 6.60 -0.46 -5.54
N VAL A 10 6.31 -1.46 -6.37
CA VAL A 10 6.40 -1.38 -7.83
C VAL A 10 5.03 -1.65 -8.41
N GLY A 11 4.54 -0.78 -9.28
CA GLY A 11 3.21 -0.93 -9.83
C GLY A 11 2.90 0.07 -10.92
N GLY A 12 1.68 0.01 -11.43
CA GLY A 12 1.16 0.92 -12.44
C GLY A 12 -0.37 0.96 -12.44
N PRO A 13 -0.97 1.83 -13.26
CA PRO A 13 -2.42 1.90 -13.42
C PRO A 13 -2.97 0.55 -13.86
N SER A 14 -4.18 0.21 -13.40
CA SER A 14 -4.90 -0.97 -13.84
C SER A 14 -5.83 -0.62 -14.99
N ASP A 15 -5.98 -1.53 -15.95
CA ASP A 15 -7.02 -1.45 -16.98
C ASP A 15 -8.43 -1.63 -16.38
N ASP A 16 -8.50 -2.18 -15.17
CA ASP A 16 -9.72 -2.38 -14.42
C ASP A 16 -10.10 -1.13 -13.62
N VAL A 17 -11.11 -0.42 -14.12
CA VAL A 17 -11.54 0.86 -13.56
C VAL A 17 -11.99 0.68 -12.13
N GLY A 18 -11.29 1.36 -11.21
CA GLY A 18 -11.66 1.41 -9.80
C GLY A 18 -11.28 0.16 -9.00
N ARG A 19 -10.45 -0.75 -9.53
CA ARG A 19 -9.91 -1.87 -8.76
C ARG A 19 -8.42 -1.70 -8.49
N CYS A 20 -8.04 -1.94 -7.23
CA CYS A 20 -6.67 -1.95 -6.75
C CYS A 20 -6.29 -3.37 -6.35
N ARG A 21 -5.22 -3.90 -6.93
CA ARG A 21 -4.64 -5.19 -6.56
C ARG A 21 -3.23 -5.00 -6.01
N VAL A 22 -2.96 -5.60 -4.86
CA VAL A 22 -1.67 -5.49 -4.19
C VAL A 22 -1.17 -6.87 -3.79
N VAL A 23 0.06 -7.18 -4.17
CA VAL A 23 0.74 -8.43 -3.83
C VAL A 23 1.93 -8.13 -2.95
N THR A 24 2.15 -8.90 -1.89
CA THR A 24 3.35 -8.80 -1.04
C THR A 24 4.27 -10.01 -1.21
N LEU A 25 5.57 -9.74 -1.35
CA LEU A 25 6.63 -10.76 -1.38
C LEU A 25 7.24 -11.01 0.01
N ALA A 26 6.78 -10.30 1.04
CA ALA A 26 7.31 -10.44 2.39
C ALA A 26 6.95 -11.83 2.96
N ALA A 27 7.98 -12.65 3.21
CA ALA A 27 7.81 -14.05 3.62
C ALA A 27 7.08 -14.23 4.97
N GLY A 28 7.09 -13.20 5.84
CA GLY A 28 6.38 -13.23 7.12
C GLY A 28 5.02 -12.52 7.11
N ALA A 29 4.56 -12.00 5.97
CA ALA A 29 3.23 -11.43 5.85
C ALA A 29 2.18 -12.55 5.96
N ASP A 30 1.08 -12.25 6.63
CA ASP A 30 -0.06 -13.13 6.77
C ASP A 30 -0.81 -13.30 5.44
N ASP A 31 -1.40 -14.48 5.26
CA ASP A 31 -2.17 -14.80 4.06
C ASP A 31 -3.58 -14.17 4.12
N PRO A 32 -4.13 -13.78 2.95
CA PRO A 32 -3.54 -13.89 1.63
C PRO A 32 -2.46 -12.83 1.36
N ARG A 33 -1.45 -13.20 0.58
CA ARG A 33 -0.40 -12.27 0.10
C ARG A 33 -0.81 -11.49 -1.15
N ASP A 34 -2.01 -11.72 -1.65
CA ASP A 34 -2.60 -11.06 -2.81
C ASP A 34 -3.99 -10.58 -2.39
N VAL A 35 -4.22 -9.27 -2.47
CA VAL A 35 -5.46 -8.64 -2.06
C VAL A 35 -5.97 -7.71 -3.14
N GLU A 36 -7.29 -7.72 -3.30
CA GLU A 36 -8.01 -6.80 -4.18
C GLU A 36 -9.00 -5.97 -3.37
N PHE A 37 -9.13 -4.69 -3.71
CA PHE A 37 -10.13 -3.78 -3.14
C PHE A 37 -10.49 -2.68 -4.13
N SER A 38 -11.69 -2.12 -3.98
CA SER A 38 -12.14 -1.01 -4.82
C SER A 38 -11.51 0.32 -4.39
N THR A 39 -11.29 1.23 -5.34
CA THR A 39 -10.89 2.61 -5.04
C THR A 39 -11.93 3.27 -4.12
N PRO A 40 -11.51 3.96 -3.06
CA PRO A 40 -12.43 4.57 -2.10
C PRO A 40 -13.26 5.66 -2.77
N THR A 41 -14.56 5.67 -2.51
CA THR A 41 -15.47 6.76 -2.87
C THR A 41 -16.17 7.28 -1.63
N SER A 42 -16.81 8.46 -1.71
CA SER A 42 -17.57 9.01 -0.59
C SER A 42 -18.72 8.10 -0.15
N GLU A 43 -19.26 7.28 -1.05
CA GLU A 43 -20.36 6.35 -0.78
C GLU A 43 -19.85 4.97 -0.33
N GLN A 44 -18.63 4.61 -0.75
CA GLN A 44 -18.02 3.31 -0.46
C GLN A 44 -16.58 3.50 0.07
N PRO A 45 -16.43 3.89 1.35
CA PRO A 45 -15.13 4.02 1.98
C PRO A 45 -14.48 2.66 2.19
N LEU A 46 -13.13 2.63 2.16
CA LEU A 46 -12.39 1.43 2.54
C LEU A 46 -12.53 1.16 4.03
N THR A 47 -12.97 -0.05 4.36
CA THR A 47 -13.08 -0.51 5.75
C THR A 47 -11.91 -1.41 6.10
N ARG A 48 -11.56 -1.41 7.39
CA ARG A 48 -10.59 -2.36 7.95
C ARG A 48 -11.12 -3.77 7.78
N SER A 49 -10.25 -4.68 7.35
CA SER A 49 -10.52 -6.12 7.28
C SER A 49 -9.86 -6.84 8.45
N ASP A 50 -10.43 -7.95 8.90
CA ASP A 50 -9.83 -8.76 9.98
C ASP A 50 -8.54 -9.45 9.53
N ALA A 51 -8.48 -9.84 8.25
CA ALA A 51 -7.29 -10.39 7.60
C ALA A 51 -7.25 -10.00 6.10
N PRO A 52 -6.06 -9.91 5.48
CA PRO A 52 -4.76 -9.95 6.15
C PRO A 52 -4.42 -8.57 6.76
N ALA A 53 -3.77 -8.55 7.91
CA ALA A 53 -3.46 -7.35 8.67
C ALA A 53 -2.55 -6.39 7.89
N TRP A 54 -1.60 -6.93 7.11
CA TRP A 54 -0.69 -6.11 6.30
C TRP A 54 -1.43 -5.23 5.29
N ALA A 55 -2.54 -5.73 4.72
CA ALA A 55 -3.30 -5.01 3.70
C ALA A 55 -4.03 -3.78 4.28
N ASN A 56 -4.32 -3.76 5.58
CA ASN A 56 -4.95 -2.61 6.21
C ASN A 56 -4.06 -1.38 6.23
N TYR A 57 -2.73 -1.53 6.26
CA TYR A 57 -1.80 -0.41 6.14
C TYR A 57 -1.92 0.24 4.76
N VAL A 58 -1.95 -0.59 3.70
CA VAL A 58 -2.12 -0.12 2.32
C VAL A 58 -3.50 0.53 2.14
N LYS A 59 -4.57 -0.12 2.59
CA LYS A 59 -5.94 0.43 2.53
C LYS A 59 -6.05 1.74 3.29
N GLY A 60 -5.42 1.85 4.46
CA GLY A 60 -5.39 3.07 5.27
C GLY A 60 -4.71 4.22 4.54
N VAL A 61 -3.57 3.98 3.89
CA VAL A 61 -2.90 4.98 3.07
C VAL A 61 -3.77 5.39 1.88
N VAL A 62 -4.34 4.43 1.15
CA VAL A 62 -5.23 4.71 0.01
C VAL A 62 -6.45 5.53 0.44
N ALA A 63 -7.06 5.20 1.57
CA ALA A 63 -8.23 5.91 2.10
C ALA A 63 -7.94 7.35 2.53
N ASN A 64 -6.70 7.65 2.94
CA ASN A 64 -6.26 8.96 3.42
C ASN A 64 -5.36 9.70 2.41
N PHE A 65 -5.23 9.18 1.19
CA PHE A 65 -4.44 9.84 0.16
C PHE A 65 -5.18 11.10 -0.33
N HIS A 66 -4.45 12.22 -0.43
CA HIS A 66 -5.06 13.50 -0.78
C HIS A 66 -5.32 13.68 -2.28
N GLY A 67 -4.63 12.90 -3.13
CA GLY A 67 -4.84 12.91 -4.58
C GLY A 67 -5.97 11.98 -5.01
N ASN A 68 -6.32 12.05 -6.29
CA ASN A 68 -7.32 11.13 -6.86
C ASN A 68 -6.70 9.75 -7.09
N VAL A 69 -7.11 8.77 -6.30
CA VAL A 69 -6.65 7.38 -6.47
C VAL A 69 -7.37 6.75 -7.65
N VAL A 70 -6.59 6.28 -8.62
CA VAL A 70 -7.08 5.43 -9.72
C VAL A 70 -6.82 3.96 -9.41
N GLY A 71 -7.54 3.05 -10.06
CA GLY A 71 -7.26 1.62 -9.96
C GLY A 71 -5.82 1.30 -10.35
N PHE A 72 -5.15 0.41 -9.62
CA PHE A 72 -3.74 0.09 -9.81
C PHE A 72 -3.40 -1.36 -9.50
N ASN A 73 -2.30 -1.84 -10.08
CA ASN A 73 -1.67 -3.10 -9.71
C ASN A 73 -0.32 -2.80 -9.09
N ALA A 74 -0.03 -3.35 -7.91
CA ALA A 74 1.23 -3.12 -7.21
C ALA A 74 1.78 -4.40 -6.55
N VAL A 75 3.10 -4.46 -6.47
CA VAL A 75 3.87 -5.49 -5.75
C VAL A 75 4.74 -4.81 -4.70
N VAL A 76 4.67 -5.33 -3.48
CA VAL A 76 5.44 -4.87 -2.32
C VAL A 76 6.57 -5.86 -2.04
N ALA A 77 7.80 -5.36 -2.01
CA ALA A 77 8.96 -6.11 -1.53
C ALA A 77 9.58 -5.37 -0.34
N SER A 78 9.89 -6.06 0.75
CA SER A 78 10.52 -5.46 1.93
C SER A 78 11.63 -6.33 2.47
N SER A 79 12.76 -5.70 2.78
CA SER A 79 13.84 -6.30 3.60
C SER A 79 13.72 -5.94 5.08
N VAL A 80 12.75 -5.09 5.47
CA VAL A 80 12.52 -4.74 6.86
C VAL A 80 11.87 -5.94 7.59
N PRO A 81 12.51 -6.51 8.63
CA PRO A 81 11.97 -7.67 9.32
C PRO A 81 10.69 -7.31 10.08
N LEU A 82 9.68 -8.18 9.95
CA LEU A 82 8.42 -8.03 10.67
C LEU A 82 8.63 -8.30 12.16
N GLY A 83 8.02 -7.47 13.01
CA GLY A 83 8.08 -7.62 14.47
C GLY A 83 9.44 -7.29 15.10
N GLY A 84 10.45 -6.87 14.33
CA GLY A 84 11.79 -6.55 14.83
C GLY A 84 11.94 -5.18 15.52
N GLY A 85 10.85 -4.46 15.78
CA GLY A 85 10.89 -3.11 16.34
C GLY A 85 11.42 -2.02 15.39
N LEU A 86 11.52 -2.32 14.09
CA LEU A 86 12.05 -1.41 13.05
C LEU A 86 10.96 -0.68 12.26
N SER A 87 9.73 -0.64 12.78
CA SER A 87 8.59 0.05 12.16
C SER A 87 8.30 -0.40 10.72
N SER A 88 8.24 -1.72 10.48
CA SER A 88 7.94 -2.28 9.16
C SER A 88 6.61 -1.80 8.58
N SER A 89 5.61 -1.52 9.44
CA SER A 89 4.34 -0.91 9.03
C SER A 89 4.51 0.51 8.51
N ALA A 90 5.27 1.36 9.20
CA ALA A 90 5.53 2.72 8.76
C ALA A 90 6.31 2.76 7.44
N ALA A 91 7.26 1.84 7.26
CA ALA A 91 7.97 1.69 6.00
C ALA A 91 7.03 1.30 4.84
N LEU A 92 6.06 0.42 5.09
CA LEU A 92 5.02 0.06 4.12
C LEU A 92 4.10 1.24 3.80
N GLU A 93 3.66 1.98 4.81
CA GLU A 93 2.78 3.13 4.65
C GLU A 93 3.46 4.22 3.80
N VAL A 94 4.70 4.59 4.14
CA VAL A 94 5.47 5.60 3.39
C VAL A 94 5.74 5.15 1.96
N ALA A 95 6.17 3.89 1.76
CA ALA A 95 6.43 3.39 0.41
C ALA A 95 5.16 3.35 -0.45
N THR A 96 4.00 3.02 0.16
CA THR A 96 2.70 3.06 -0.52
C THR A 96 2.30 4.50 -0.87
N TYR A 97 2.48 5.45 0.05
CA TYR A 97 2.14 6.84 -0.21
C TYR A 97 3.00 7.40 -1.36
N SER A 98 4.31 7.18 -1.32
CA SER A 98 5.22 7.61 -2.39
C SER A 98 4.94 6.95 -3.73
N PHE A 99 4.50 5.69 -3.73
CA PHE A 99 4.01 5.05 -4.94
C PHE A 99 2.77 5.77 -5.50
N LEU A 100 1.78 6.09 -4.66
CA LEU A 100 0.59 6.82 -5.09
C LEU A 100 0.93 8.22 -5.62
N GLU A 101 1.84 8.95 -4.96
CA GLU A 101 2.33 10.25 -5.46
C GLU A 101 2.92 10.13 -6.88
N ALA A 102 3.75 9.11 -7.10
CA ALA A 102 4.36 8.86 -8.40
C ALA A 102 3.33 8.42 -9.45
N LEU A 103 2.35 7.61 -9.04
CA LEU A 103 1.29 7.10 -9.90
C LEU A 103 0.33 8.21 -10.35
N THR A 104 -0.07 9.11 -9.43
CA THR A 104 -1.05 10.17 -9.69
C THR A 104 -0.40 11.51 -10.05
N GLN A 105 0.93 11.59 -10.08
CA GLN A 105 1.69 12.82 -10.26
C GLN A 105 1.27 13.94 -9.29
N SER A 106 0.81 13.57 -8.08
CA SER A 106 0.29 14.49 -7.07
C SER A 106 1.23 14.50 -5.86
N PRO A 107 2.09 15.52 -5.69
CA PRO A 107 3.04 15.55 -4.58
C PRO A 107 2.31 15.79 -3.24
N ALA A 108 2.83 15.18 -2.17
CA ALA A 108 2.43 15.44 -0.81
C ALA A 108 2.60 16.93 -0.50
N GLN A 109 1.55 17.57 0.01
CA GLN A 109 1.66 18.89 0.59
C GLN A 109 2.55 18.78 1.84
N ARG A 110 3.78 19.28 1.76
CA ARG A 110 4.72 19.41 2.88
C ARG A 110 4.44 20.66 3.69
#